data_AF-A0A3N1V419-F1
#
_entry.id   AF-A0A3N1V419-F1
#
_cell.length_a   1.000
_cell.length_b   1.000
_cell.length_c   1.000
_cell.angle_alpha   90.00
_cell.angle_beta   90.00
_cell.angle_gamma   90.00
#
_symmetry.space_group_name_H-M   'P 1'
#
loop_
_entity.id
_entity.type
_entity.pdbx_description
1 polymer ?
#
loop_
_entity_poly.entity_id
_entity_poly.type
_entity_poly.pdbx_seq_one_letter_code
_entity_poly.pdbx_strand_id
1 'polypeptide(L)'
;MAVAVRYTRDLLEEAARATTDFHHAVLWCGGDPTPGTKRYIRAKMLEAGIDFSHFPTHPVRHTEERLRELVAASASVREVISRLGISQVGGNHTHIGRRIAALGIDTSHFTMARKRRAKGSPGPALGLRAPEEGRVPGARLRRALLASGVPEECAECGVGVEWNGKPLRHEVDHVNGNWWDNRAENLRLMCPNCHATTDTYRGRNRRRSA
;
A
#
# COMPACT_ATOMS: atom_id res chain seq x y z
N MET A 1 23.12 -7.44 -40.62
CA MET A 1 21.92 -8.29 -40.48
C MET A 1 20.85 -7.49 -39.79
N ALA A 2 19.69 -7.28 -40.43
CA ALA A 2 18.63 -6.45 -39.89
C ALA A 2 18.17 -7.04 -38.54
N VAL A 3 18.26 -6.25 -37.47
CA VAL A 3 17.67 -6.60 -36.18
C VAL A 3 16.17 -6.69 -36.42
N ALA A 4 15.61 -7.91 -36.37
CA ALA A 4 14.18 -8.10 -36.53
C ALA A 4 13.46 -7.24 -35.49
N VAL A 5 12.78 -6.19 -35.95
CA VAL A 5 12.04 -5.29 -35.07
C VAL A 5 10.89 -6.10 -34.49
N ARG A 6 11.04 -6.51 -33.21
CA ARG A 6 10.08 -7.37 -32.50
C ARG A 6 8.65 -6.81 -32.46
N TYR A 7 8.49 -5.51 -32.64
CA TYR A 7 7.21 -4.81 -32.65
C TYR A 7 7.08 -3.97 -33.92
N THR A 8 6.62 -4.59 -35.00
CA THR A 8 6.26 -3.86 -36.21
C THR A 8 4.95 -3.10 -35.99
N ARG A 9 4.70 -2.05 -36.77
CA ARG A 9 3.48 -1.25 -36.67
C ARG A 9 2.23 -2.12 -36.84
N ASP A 10 2.21 -2.97 -37.86
CA ASP A 10 1.08 -3.84 -38.17
C ASP A 10 0.79 -4.82 -37.01
N LEU A 11 1.84 -5.40 -36.42
CA LEU A 11 1.72 -6.31 -35.27
C LEU A 11 1.17 -5.59 -34.04
N LEU A 12 1.59 -4.34 -33.80
CA LEU A 12 1.08 -3.53 -32.69
C LEU A 12 -0.38 -3.11 -32.91
N GLU A 13 -0.78 -2.84 -34.15
CA GLU A 13 -2.15 -2.47 -34.50
C GLU A 13 -3.10 -3.66 -34.33
N GLU A 14 -2.68 -4.84 -34.77
CA GLU A 14 -3.40 -6.09 -34.49
C GLU A 14 -3.49 -6.38 -33.00
N ALA A 15 -2.39 -6.22 -32.25
CA ALA A 15 -2.39 -6.41 -30.81
C ALA A 15 -3.34 -5.42 -30.10
N ALA A 16 -3.37 -4.15 -30.51
CA ALA A 16 -4.28 -3.16 -29.96
C ALA A 16 -5.75 -3.52 -30.22
N ARG A 17 -6.07 -4.06 -31.40
CA ARG A 17 -7.43 -4.47 -31.77
C ARG A 17 -7.87 -5.77 -31.10
N ALA A 18 -6.97 -6.74 -30.97
CA ALA A 18 -7.28 -8.09 -30.49
C ALA A 18 -7.23 -8.23 -28.96
N THR A 19 -6.68 -7.24 -28.25
CA THR A 19 -6.49 -7.32 -26.80
C THR A 19 -7.11 -6.14 -26.07
N THR A 20 -7.20 -6.25 -24.74
CA THR A 20 -7.84 -5.26 -23.87
C THR A 20 -6.88 -4.62 -22.88
N ASP A 21 -5.62 -5.07 -22.81
CA ASP A 21 -4.60 -4.50 -21.94
C ASP A 21 -3.16 -4.74 -22.45
N PHE A 22 -2.20 -4.00 -21.89
CA PHE A 22 -0.79 -4.12 -22.28
C PHE A 22 -0.13 -5.45 -21.90
N HIS A 23 -0.68 -6.20 -20.95
CA HIS A 23 -0.14 -7.52 -20.61
C HIS A 23 -0.45 -8.51 -21.74
N HIS A 24 -1.71 -8.58 -22.17
CA HIS A 24 -2.16 -9.40 -23.28
C HIS A 24 -1.57 -8.93 -24.61
N ALA A 25 -1.41 -7.63 -24.82
CA ALA A 25 -0.73 -7.11 -26.02
C ALA A 25 0.73 -7.58 -26.11
N VAL A 26 1.45 -7.67 -24.97
CA VAL A 26 2.82 -8.21 -24.95
C VAL A 26 2.83 -9.71 -25.28
N LEU A 27 1.90 -10.49 -24.71
CA LEU A 27 1.76 -11.91 -25.02
C LEU A 27 1.41 -12.13 -26.51
N TRP A 28 0.51 -11.32 -27.05
CA TRP A 28 0.11 -11.35 -28.46
C TRP A 28 1.31 -11.13 -29.39
N CYS A 29 2.22 -10.24 -29.02
CA CYS A 29 3.45 -9.98 -29.78
C CYS A 29 4.58 -11.00 -29.50
N GLY A 30 4.29 -12.14 -28.84
CA GLY A 30 5.29 -13.15 -28.50
C GLY A 30 6.31 -12.68 -27.45
N GLY A 31 5.92 -11.75 -26.59
CA GLY A 31 6.74 -11.21 -25.50
C GLY A 31 6.41 -11.80 -24.13
N ASP A 32 7.36 -11.67 -23.19
CA ASP A 32 7.11 -11.95 -21.78
C ASP A 32 6.65 -10.66 -21.05
N PRO A 33 5.48 -10.66 -20.39
CA PRO A 33 4.90 -9.47 -19.79
C PRO A 33 5.56 -9.08 -18.46
N THR A 34 6.60 -8.24 -18.55
CA THR A 34 7.26 -7.58 -17.42
C THR A 34 6.84 -6.09 -17.33
N PRO A 35 7.10 -5.39 -16.21
CA PRO A 35 6.88 -3.94 -16.14
C PRO A 35 7.62 -3.16 -17.24
N GLY A 36 8.79 -3.64 -17.65
CA GLY A 36 9.60 -3.04 -18.73
C GLY A 36 8.98 -3.24 -20.11
N THR A 37 8.58 -4.48 -20.45
CA THR A 37 8.00 -4.78 -21.77
C THR A 37 6.65 -4.12 -21.98
N LYS A 38 5.81 -4.01 -20.94
CA LYS A 38 4.55 -3.25 -20.98
C LYS A 38 4.78 -1.75 -21.20
N ARG A 39 5.82 -1.17 -20.60
CA ARG A 39 6.19 0.24 -20.84
C ARG A 39 6.67 0.44 -22.27
N TYR A 40 7.46 -0.50 -22.77
CA TYR A 40 8.04 -0.47 -24.11
C TYR A 40 6.98 -0.56 -25.20
N ILE A 41 6.04 -1.52 -25.10
CA ILE A 41 4.96 -1.67 -26.09
C ILE A 41 4.05 -0.44 -26.11
N ARG A 42 3.73 0.14 -24.94
CA ARG A 42 2.95 1.39 -24.84
C ARG A 42 3.64 2.56 -25.55
N ALA A 43 4.95 2.70 -25.35
CA ALA A 43 5.73 3.74 -26.02
C ALA A 43 5.70 3.54 -27.54
N LYS A 44 5.82 2.31 -28.02
CA LYS A 44 5.78 1.99 -29.45
C LYS A 44 4.41 2.19 -30.09
N MET A 45 3.32 1.84 -29.40
CA MET A 45 1.96 2.14 -29.87
C MET A 45 1.71 3.65 -29.97
N LEU A 46 2.21 4.43 -29.00
CA LEU A 46 2.11 5.89 -29.01
C LEU A 46 2.92 6.51 -30.15
N GLU A 47 4.17 6.07 -30.35
CA GLU A 47 5.06 6.49 -31.44
C GLU A 47 4.45 6.19 -32.82
N ALA A 48 3.75 5.06 -32.95
CA ALA A 48 3.08 4.65 -34.17
C ALA A 48 1.68 5.28 -34.38
N GLY A 49 1.19 6.09 -33.43
CA GLY A 49 -0.13 6.72 -33.49
C GLY A 49 -1.30 5.73 -33.43
N ILE A 50 -1.11 4.57 -32.83
CA ILE A 50 -2.13 3.53 -32.70
C ILE A 50 -3.08 3.91 -31.55
N ASP A 51 -4.39 3.82 -31.78
CA ASP A 51 -5.38 4.02 -30.71
C ASP A 51 -5.43 2.81 -29.78
N PHE A 52 -5.27 3.08 -28.49
CA PHE A 52 -5.41 2.12 -27.39
C PHE A 52 -6.17 2.76 -26.23
N SER A 53 -7.04 3.73 -26.51
CA SER A 53 -7.86 4.43 -25.52
C SER A 53 -8.76 3.50 -24.70
N HIS A 54 -9.12 2.33 -25.28
CA HIS A 54 -9.86 1.26 -24.61
C HIS A 54 -9.02 0.44 -23.62
N PHE A 55 -7.68 0.54 -23.67
CA PHE A 55 -6.84 -0.13 -22.69
C PHE A 55 -6.97 0.58 -21.33
N PRO A 56 -7.07 -0.18 -20.23
CA PRO A 56 -7.17 0.41 -18.91
C PRO A 56 -5.88 1.16 -18.59
N THR A 57 -6.00 2.46 -18.36
CA THR A 57 -4.90 3.38 -17.99
C THR A 57 -4.28 3.04 -16.64
N HIS A 58 -5.00 2.27 -15.81
CA HIS A 58 -4.53 1.77 -14.54
C HIS A 58 -4.70 0.25 -14.45
N PRO A 59 -3.71 -0.49 -13.92
CA PRO A 59 -3.88 -1.91 -13.67
C PRO A 59 -5.08 -2.11 -12.74
N VAL A 60 -6.08 -2.80 -13.25
CA VAL A 60 -7.29 -3.20 -12.53
C VAL A 60 -6.86 -4.20 -11.46
N ARG A 61 -6.40 -3.70 -10.29
CA ARG A 61 -5.97 -4.57 -9.17
C ARG A 61 -7.06 -5.54 -8.72
N HIS A 62 -8.32 -5.13 -8.85
CA HIS A 62 -9.52 -5.92 -8.55
C HIS A 62 -10.51 -5.65 -9.67
N THR A 63 -11.05 -6.69 -10.30
CA THR A 63 -12.06 -6.50 -11.34
C THR A 63 -13.36 -5.99 -10.74
N GLU A 64 -14.21 -5.37 -11.55
CA GLU A 64 -15.51 -4.87 -11.09
C GLU A 64 -16.38 -6.03 -10.59
N GLU A 65 -16.38 -7.14 -11.31
CA GLU A 65 -17.15 -8.35 -10.99
C GLU A 65 -16.76 -8.87 -9.61
N ARG A 66 -15.45 -8.94 -9.33
CA ARG A 66 -14.94 -9.38 -8.05
C ARG A 66 -15.32 -8.43 -6.91
N LEU A 67 -15.31 -7.11 -7.17
CA LEU A 67 -15.75 -6.13 -6.17
C LEU A 67 -17.26 -6.26 -5.90
N ARG A 68 -18.10 -6.46 -6.92
CA ARG A 68 -19.55 -6.66 -6.76
C ARG A 68 -19.85 -7.90 -5.93
N GLU A 69 -19.21 -9.03 -6.26
CA GLU A 69 -19.33 -10.29 -5.51
C GLU A 69 -18.96 -10.10 -4.03
N LEU A 70 -17.82 -9.46 -3.77
CA LEU A 70 -17.33 -9.27 -2.41
C LEU A 70 -18.16 -8.27 -1.61
N VAL A 71 -18.66 -7.21 -2.25
CA VAL A 71 -19.57 -6.24 -1.63
C VAL A 71 -20.88 -6.93 -1.25
N ALA A 72 -21.48 -7.71 -2.15
CA ALA A 72 -22.69 -8.46 -1.85
C ALA A 72 -22.51 -9.45 -0.68
N ALA A 73 -21.32 -10.05 -0.57
CA ALA A 73 -21.00 -11.00 0.49
C ALA A 73 -20.49 -10.36 1.79
N SER A 74 -20.40 -9.03 1.89
CA SER A 74 -19.80 -8.32 3.04
C SER A 74 -20.79 -7.36 3.70
N ALA A 75 -20.60 -7.11 5.00
CA ALA A 75 -21.37 -6.13 5.76
C ALA A 75 -20.64 -4.78 5.95
N SER A 76 -19.40 -4.66 5.47
CA SER A 76 -18.60 -3.42 5.54
C SER A 76 -17.43 -3.40 4.55
N VAL A 77 -16.91 -2.20 4.23
CA VAL A 77 -15.68 -2.03 3.41
C VAL A 77 -14.47 -2.73 4.04
N ARG A 78 -14.39 -2.81 5.37
CA ARG A 78 -13.32 -3.54 6.07
C ARG A 78 -13.37 -5.03 5.71
N GLU A 79 -14.55 -5.62 5.72
CA GLU A 79 -14.72 -7.02 5.38
C GLU A 79 -14.38 -7.29 3.91
N VAL A 80 -14.80 -6.39 2.99
CA VAL A 80 -14.41 -6.45 1.58
C VAL A 80 -12.87 -6.48 1.44
N ILE A 81 -12.15 -5.59 2.13
CA ILE A 81 -10.69 -5.55 2.10
C ILE A 81 -10.06 -6.82 2.67
N SER A 82 -10.66 -7.37 3.73
CA SER A 82 -10.22 -8.63 4.32
C SER A 82 -10.36 -9.80 3.35
N ARG A 83 -11.51 -9.88 2.67
CA ARG A 83 -11.80 -10.93 1.68
C ARG A 83 -11.01 -10.76 0.38
N LEU A 84 -10.59 -9.54 0.05
CA LEU A 84 -9.63 -9.27 -1.01
C LEU A 84 -8.21 -9.74 -0.67
N GLY A 85 -7.93 -10.15 0.58
CA GLY A 85 -6.60 -10.53 1.03
C GLY A 85 -5.64 -9.34 1.14
N ILE A 86 -6.17 -8.10 1.19
CA ILE A 86 -5.37 -6.89 1.25
C ILE A 86 -5.17 -6.51 2.72
N SER A 87 -3.97 -6.02 3.04
CA SER A 87 -3.69 -5.47 4.36
C SER A 87 -4.59 -4.27 4.68
N GLN A 88 -5.19 -4.28 5.87
CA GLN A 88 -6.07 -3.23 6.41
C GLN A 88 -5.32 -1.93 6.81
N VAL A 89 -4.15 -1.68 6.24
CA VAL A 89 -3.29 -0.53 6.58
C VAL A 89 -3.18 0.44 5.42
N GLY A 90 -2.90 1.70 5.74
CA GLY A 90 -2.70 2.76 4.75
C GLY A 90 -4.00 3.20 4.06
N GLY A 91 -3.88 3.67 2.81
CA GLY A 91 -4.99 4.23 2.04
C GLY A 91 -5.94 3.22 1.40
N ASN A 92 -5.84 1.91 1.73
CA ASN A 92 -6.62 0.85 1.07
C ASN A 92 -8.13 1.00 1.30
N HIS A 93 -8.56 1.36 2.51
CA HIS A 93 -9.96 1.68 2.81
C HIS A 93 -10.51 2.79 1.91
N THR A 94 -9.74 3.88 1.79
CA THR A 94 -10.12 5.02 0.95
C THR A 94 -10.12 4.63 -0.53
N HIS A 95 -9.13 3.86 -0.99
CA HIS A 95 -9.02 3.46 -2.38
C HIS A 95 -10.18 2.54 -2.80
N ILE A 96 -10.43 1.47 -2.04
CA ILE A 96 -11.52 0.52 -2.32
C ILE A 96 -12.88 1.21 -2.17
N GLY A 97 -13.07 2.02 -1.12
CA GLY A 97 -14.31 2.80 -0.95
C GLY A 97 -14.59 3.73 -2.13
N ARG A 98 -13.59 4.48 -2.60
CA ARG A 98 -13.72 5.33 -3.81
C ARG A 98 -14.07 4.53 -5.05
N ARG A 99 -13.48 3.34 -5.19
CA ARG A 99 -13.72 2.48 -6.34
C ARG A 99 -15.13 1.88 -6.34
N ILE A 100 -15.62 1.41 -5.20
CA ILE A 100 -17.00 0.93 -5.03
C ILE A 100 -17.99 2.04 -5.40
N ALA A 101 -17.75 3.27 -4.91
CA ALA A 101 -18.59 4.43 -5.23
C ALA A 101 -18.55 4.79 -6.72
N ALA A 102 -17.36 4.79 -7.34
CA ALA A 102 -17.20 5.08 -8.77
C ALA A 102 -17.90 4.05 -9.67
N LEU A 103 -18.01 2.80 -9.23
CA LEU A 103 -18.70 1.72 -9.93
C LEU A 103 -20.21 1.65 -9.65
N GLY A 104 -20.72 2.54 -8.79
CA GLY A 104 -22.14 2.58 -8.41
C GLY A 104 -22.62 1.27 -7.78
N ILE A 105 -21.75 0.55 -7.06
CA ILE A 105 -22.13 -0.71 -6.41
C ILE A 105 -22.97 -0.36 -5.16
N ASP A 106 -24.14 -0.97 -5.03
CA ASP A 106 -24.97 -0.76 -3.85
C ASP A 106 -24.28 -1.29 -2.58
N THR A 107 -24.25 -0.44 -1.56
CA THR A 107 -23.73 -0.75 -0.22
C THR A 107 -24.76 -0.43 0.86
N SER A 108 -26.04 -0.28 0.49
CA SER A 108 -27.12 0.02 1.43
C SER A 108 -27.26 -1.03 2.53
N HIS A 109 -26.93 -2.30 2.23
CA HIS A 109 -26.90 -3.42 3.17
C HIS A 109 -25.70 -3.39 4.13
N PHE A 110 -24.72 -2.51 3.91
CA PHE A 110 -23.62 -2.38 4.86
C PHE A 110 -24.15 -1.88 6.19
N THR A 111 -23.82 -2.61 7.25
CA THR A 111 -24.16 -2.20 8.60
C THR A 111 -23.47 -0.87 8.90
N MET A 112 -24.27 0.21 9.02
CA MET A 112 -23.76 1.47 9.53
C MET A 112 -23.15 1.21 10.91
N ALA A 113 -21.90 1.62 11.10
CA ALA A 113 -21.18 1.43 12.35
C ALA A 113 -22.05 1.89 13.53
N ARG A 114 -22.42 0.94 14.41
CA ARG A 114 -23.14 1.21 15.66
C ARG A 114 -22.43 2.33 16.44
N LYS A 115 -23.24 3.18 17.09
CA LYS A 115 -22.89 4.28 18.01
C LYS A 115 -21.52 4.10 18.66
N ARG A 116 -20.69 5.16 18.64
CA ARG A 116 -19.41 5.30 19.37
C ARG A 116 -19.50 4.55 20.70
N ARG A 117 -18.93 3.33 20.77
CA ARG A 117 -18.72 2.66 22.06
C ARG A 117 -17.95 3.63 22.94
N ALA A 118 -18.35 3.75 24.20
CA ALA A 118 -17.50 4.38 25.22
C ALA A 118 -16.11 3.78 25.04
N LYS A 119 -15.12 4.65 24.82
CA LYS A 119 -13.77 4.26 24.45
C LYS A 119 -13.16 3.60 25.67
N GLY A 120 -13.41 2.29 25.84
CA GLY A 120 -12.68 1.47 26.78
C GLY A 120 -11.20 1.75 26.60
N SER A 121 -10.42 1.70 27.68
CA SER A 121 -8.98 1.92 27.59
C SER A 121 -8.46 1.03 26.46
N PRO A 122 -7.83 1.60 25.42
CA PRO A 122 -7.23 0.76 24.39
C PRO A 122 -6.26 -0.15 25.14
N GLY A 123 -6.39 -1.47 25.00
CA GLY A 123 -5.56 -2.47 25.71
C GLY A 123 -4.06 -2.23 25.51
N PRO A 124 -3.17 -2.98 26.15
CA PRO A 124 -1.73 -2.68 26.22
C PRO A 124 -1.13 -2.26 24.86
N ALA A 125 -0.33 -1.19 24.87
CA ALA A 125 0.25 -0.64 23.64
C ALA A 125 1.45 -1.46 23.15
N LEU A 126 2.18 -2.07 24.09
CA LEU A 126 3.36 -2.89 23.82
C LEU A 126 2.96 -4.36 23.79
N GLY A 127 3.56 -5.12 22.87
CA GLY A 127 3.30 -6.54 22.64
C GLY A 127 3.10 -6.90 21.16
N LEU A 128 3.02 -8.20 20.90
CA LEU A 128 2.61 -8.71 19.58
C LEU A 128 1.12 -8.42 19.37
N ARG A 129 0.77 -8.01 18.15
CA ARG A 129 -0.62 -7.76 17.77
C ARG A 129 -0.95 -8.42 16.45
N ALA A 130 -2.19 -8.85 16.30
CA ALA A 130 -2.69 -9.34 15.03
C ALA A 130 -3.27 -8.18 14.18
N PRO A 131 -3.25 -8.27 12.84
CA PRO A 131 -3.76 -7.22 11.95
C PRO A 131 -5.21 -6.79 12.24
N GLU A 132 -6.05 -7.72 12.67
CA GLU A 132 -7.45 -7.52 13.04
C GLU A 132 -7.66 -6.62 14.26
N GLU A 133 -6.66 -6.51 15.13
CA GLU A 133 -6.70 -5.63 16.31
C GLU A 133 -6.42 -4.16 15.98
N GLY A 134 -5.96 -3.90 14.75
CA GLY A 134 -5.64 -2.56 14.26
C GLY A 134 -4.31 -2.01 14.76
N ARG A 135 -3.78 -1.05 13.99
CA ARG A 135 -2.48 -0.44 14.26
C ARG A 135 -2.53 0.46 15.51
N VAL A 136 -1.54 0.31 16.39
CA VAL A 136 -1.32 1.24 17.51
C VAL A 136 -0.72 2.54 16.96
N PRO A 137 -1.30 3.72 17.27
CA PRO A 137 -0.71 5.00 16.87
C PRO A 137 0.70 5.18 17.47
N GLY A 138 1.65 5.70 16.70
CA GLY A 138 3.04 5.91 17.15
C GLY A 138 3.15 6.75 18.42
N ALA A 139 2.33 7.80 18.56
CA ALA A 139 2.27 8.61 19.79
C ALA A 139 1.85 7.80 21.04
N ARG A 140 1.10 6.71 20.86
CA ARG A 140 0.73 5.80 21.95
C ARG A 140 1.87 4.83 22.28
N LEU A 141 2.57 4.32 21.28
CA LEU A 141 3.78 3.51 21.48
C LEU A 141 4.87 4.31 22.20
N ARG A 142 5.16 5.53 21.74
CA ARG A 142 6.12 6.43 22.40
C ARG A 142 5.78 6.63 23.88
N ARG A 143 4.53 6.96 24.20
CA ARG A 143 4.11 7.13 25.61
C ARG A 143 4.30 5.86 26.44
N ALA A 144 4.05 4.69 25.86
CA ALA A 144 4.24 3.43 26.56
C ALA A 144 5.72 3.10 26.79
N LEU A 145 6.60 3.40 25.83
CA LEU A 145 8.05 3.26 25.98
C LEU A 145 8.62 4.18 27.06
N LEU A 146 8.19 5.44 27.09
CA LEU A 146 8.60 6.39 28.13
C LEU A 146 8.12 5.93 29.51
N ALA A 147 6.88 5.44 29.59
CA ALA A 147 6.33 4.90 30.83
C ALA A 147 7.04 3.62 31.31
N SER A 148 7.68 2.86 30.40
CA SER A 148 8.51 1.71 30.74
C SER A 148 9.98 2.06 31.04
N GLY A 149 10.33 3.34 31.09
CA GLY A 149 11.68 3.80 31.42
C GLY A 149 12.65 3.95 30.25
N VAL A 150 12.17 3.84 29.00
CA VAL A 150 13.01 4.17 27.83
C VAL A 150 13.27 5.69 27.84
N PRO A 151 14.54 6.14 27.76
CA PRO A 151 14.86 7.56 27.74
C PRO A 151 14.30 8.24 26.47
N GLU A 152 13.86 9.50 26.60
CA GLU A 152 13.38 10.27 25.46
C GLU A 152 14.52 10.91 24.66
N GLU A 153 15.36 10.04 24.10
CA GLU A 153 16.50 10.41 23.27
C GLU A 153 16.56 9.52 22.03
N CYS A 154 17.31 9.95 21.02
CA CYS A 154 17.51 9.14 19.83
C CYS A 154 18.43 7.96 20.13
N ALA A 155 17.96 6.74 19.90
CA ALA A 155 18.72 5.51 20.08
C ALA A 155 19.95 5.34 19.15
N GLU A 156 20.27 6.34 18.33
CA GLU A 156 21.39 6.30 17.38
C GLU A 156 22.35 7.46 17.63
N CYS A 157 21.88 8.72 17.58
CA CYS A 157 22.73 9.90 17.79
C CYS A 157 22.64 10.51 19.20
N GLY A 158 21.78 9.99 20.08
CA GLY A 158 21.62 10.50 21.45
C GLY A 158 20.94 11.87 21.57
N VAL A 159 20.48 12.49 20.47
CA VAL A 159 19.79 13.79 20.57
C VAL A 159 18.55 13.66 21.45
N GLY A 160 18.42 14.56 22.43
CA GLY A 160 17.30 14.61 23.36
C GLY A 160 16.06 15.29 22.76
N VAL A 161 15.20 15.80 23.65
CA VAL A 161 13.88 16.38 23.31
C VAL A 161 13.93 17.81 22.76
N GLU A 162 15.13 18.36 22.56
CA GLU A 162 15.33 19.70 22.04
C GLU A 162 16.33 19.68 20.87
N TRP A 163 16.01 20.43 19.82
CA TRP A 163 16.88 20.69 18.69
C TRP A 163 16.82 22.17 18.32
N ASN A 164 17.97 22.84 18.34
CA ASN A 164 18.08 24.26 18.00
C ASN A 164 17.08 25.14 18.79
N GLY A 165 17.00 24.93 20.11
CA GLY A 165 16.09 25.66 21.01
C GLY A 165 14.60 25.37 20.81
N LYS A 166 14.25 24.32 20.05
CA LYS A 166 12.85 23.94 19.76
C LYS A 166 12.57 22.50 20.18
N PRO A 167 11.34 22.18 20.63
CA PRO A 167 10.98 20.81 20.96
C PRO A 167 11.14 19.86 19.78
N LEU A 168 11.91 18.80 19.97
CA LEU A 168 12.10 17.71 19.04
C LEU A 168 11.29 16.50 19.51
N ARG A 169 10.37 16.04 18.67
CA ARG A 169 9.61 14.81 18.95
C ARG A 169 10.31 13.63 18.28
N HIS A 170 10.73 12.65 19.07
CA HIS A 170 11.19 11.37 18.53
C HIS A 170 10.05 10.56 17.93
N GLU A 171 10.36 9.89 16.84
CA GLU A 171 9.52 8.94 16.16
C GLU A 171 9.79 7.53 16.68
N VAL A 172 8.80 6.64 16.59
CA VAL A 172 8.95 5.23 16.94
C VAL A 172 9.35 4.47 15.68
N ASP A 173 10.51 3.83 15.71
CA ASP A 173 10.98 2.90 14.67
C ASP A 173 10.81 1.46 15.16
N HIS A 174 10.39 0.59 14.24
CA HIS A 174 10.36 -0.85 14.43
C HIS A 174 11.64 -1.42 13.86
N VAL A 175 12.52 -1.98 14.70
CA VAL A 175 13.86 -2.47 14.29
C VAL A 175 13.75 -3.50 13.17
N ASN A 176 12.79 -4.42 13.27
CA ASN A 176 12.52 -5.42 12.23
C ASN A 176 11.61 -4.93 11.07
N GLY A 177 11.11 -3.69 11.14
CA GLY A 177 10.16 -3.13 10.17
C GLY A 177 8.74 -3.72 10.20
N ASN A 178 8.45 -4.64 11.12
CA ASN A 178 7.14 -5.26 11.28
C ASN A 178 6.26 -4.44 12.23
N TRP A 179 5.26 -3.74 11.67
CA TRP A 179 4.35 -2.85 12.43
C TRP A 179 3.47 -3.56 13.46
N TRP A 180 3.36 -4.88 13.40
CA TRP A 180 2.57 -5.70 14.31
C TRP A 180 3.35 -6.13 15.54
N ASP A 181 4.67 -6.04 15.50
CA ASP A 181 5.55 -6.38 16.59
C ASP A 181 5.87 -5.15 17.44
N ASN A 182 4.97 -4.83 18.39
CA ASN A 182 5.13 -3.69 19.30
C ASN A 182 5.79 -4.09 20.62
N ARG A 183 6.50 -5.22 20.68
CA ARG A 183 7.26 -5.58 21.86
C ARG A 183 8.35 -4.54 22.10
N ALA A 184 8.63 -4.21 23.37
CA ALA A 184 9.48 -3.07 23.72
C ALA A 184 10.89 -3.21 23.12
N GLU A 185 11.42 -4.43 23.11
CA GLU A 185 12.72 -4.78 22.54
C GLU A 185 12.82 -4.58 21.01
N ASN A 186 11.69 -4.52 20.31
CA ASN A 186 11.66 -4.28 18.86
C ASN A 186 11.41 -2.80 18.51
N LEU A 187 11.17 -1.94 19.50
CA LEU A 187 10.88 -0.52 19.29
C LEU A 187 12.04 0.33 19.78
N ARG A 188 12.35 1.39 19.02
CA ARG A 188 13.30 2.41 19.45
C ARG A 188 12.80 3.82 19.14
N LEU A 189 13.17 4.77 19.99
CA LEU A 189 12.93 6.20 19.74
C LEU A 189 14.06 6.75 18.87
N MET A 190 13.70 7.39 17.76
CA MET A 190 14.65 7.97 16.83
C MET A 190 14.29 9.41 16.51
N CYS A 191 15.30 10.27 16.36
CA CYS A 191 15.05 11.60 15.80
C CYS A 191 14.65 11.49 14.32
N PRO A 192 13.94 12.49 13.76
CA PRO A 192 13.49 12.45 12.38
C PRO A 192 14.63 12.27 11.36
N ASN A 193 15.83 12.76 11.67
CA ASN A 193 16.99 12.66 10.79
C ASN A 193 17.56 11.24 10.75
N CYS A 194 17.86 10.64 11.91
CA CYS A 194 18.33 9.25 11.99
C CYS A 194 17.24 8.25 11.55
N HIS A 195 15.97 8.51 11.88
CA HIS A 195 14.91 7.63 11.39
C HIS A 195 14.83 7.63 9.86
N ALA A 196 15.06 8.78 9.21
CA ALA A 196 15.07 8.87 7.76
C ALA A 196 16.20 8.06 7.09
N THR A 197 17.27 7.69 7.81
CA THR A 197 18.37 6.89 7.26
C THR A 197 18.15 5.39 7.40
N THR A 198 17.21 4.92 8.23
CA THR A 198 16.99 3.48 8.45
C THR A 198 16.50 2.74 7.21
N ASP A 199 16.83 1.45 7.11
CA ASP A 199 16.32 0.57 6.05
C ASP A 199 14.80 0.36 6.10
N THR A 200 14.21 0.54 7.27
CA THR A 200 12.77 0.41 7.54
C THR A 200 11.98 1.70 7.27
N TYR A 201 12.67 2.83 7.07
CA TYR A 201 12.04 4.16 6.98
C TYR A 201 10.92 4.19 5.95
N ARG A 202 9.70 4.50 6.40
CA ARG A 202 8.47 4.55 5.57
C ARG A 202 8.28 3.31 4.69
N GLY A 203 8.73 2.14 5.16
CA GLY A 203 8.63 0.88 4.42
C GLY A 203 9.61 0.74 3.26
N ARG A 204 10.76 1.43 3.31
CA ARG A 204 11.83 1.34 2.30
C ARG A 204 12.25 -0.10 2.03
N ASN A 205 12.38 -0.93 3.06
CA ASN A 205 12.67 -2.36 2.95
C ASN A 205 11.67 -3.14 2.08
N ARG A 206 10.39 -2.75 2.01
CA ARG A 206 9.37 -3.44 1.21
C ARG A 206 9.57 -3.29 -0.31
N ARG A 207 10.36 -2.31 -0.75
CA ARG A 207 10.68 -2.13 -2.18
C ARG A 207 11.82 -3.02 -2.66
N ARG A 208 12.62 -3.59 -1.75
CA ARG A 208 13.78 -4.44 -2.08
C ARG A 208 13.39 -5.91 -2.23
N SER A 209 12.23 -6.30 -1.74
CA SER A 209 11.71 -7.68 -1.76
C SER A 209 10.66 -7.91 -2.86
N ALA A 210 10.57 -7.02 -3.85
CA ALA A 210 9.63 -7.07 -4.96
C ALA A 210 10.36 -6.97 -6.30
#